data_AF-A0A0R3AXU8-F1
#
_entry.id   AF-A0A0R3AXU8-F1
#
_cell.length_a   1.000
_cell.length_b   1.000
_cell.length_c   1.000
_cell.angle_alpha   90.00
_cell.angle_beta   90.00
_cell.angle_gamma   90.00
#
_symmetry.space_group_name_H-M   'P 1'
#
loop_
_entity.id
_entity.type
_entity.pdbx_description
1 polymer ?
#
loop_
_entity_poly.entity_id
_entity_poly.type
_entity_poly.pdbx_seq_one_letter_code
_entity_poly.pdbx_strand_id
1 'polypeptide(L)'
;MLDSLLVPTAIVALAEIGDKTQLLALILAARFRKPWPIIAGIVAATLANHAAAGAVGAWFGSFFSDAVLHWILAASFCATALWTLVPDKLDDDEASTTRKFGPFLTTLIAFFLAEIGDKTQIATVMLAAQYPELWLVIIGTTLGMLIANVPVVLAGNFAAEKLPLTLIRRLAATAFFVLAIVAVYKAMQSSGWI
;
A
#
# COMPACT_ATOMS: atom_id res chain seq x y z
N MET A 1 -4.29 6.54 18.94
CA MET A 1 -2.94 5.91 18.89
C MET A 1 -2.95 4.56 18.18
N LEU A 2 -3.66 3.54 18.68
CA LEU A 2 -3.67 2.21 18.03
C LEU A 2 -4.26 2.22 16.62
N ASP A 3 -5.29 3.04 16.37
CA ASP A 3 -5.90 3.13 15.04
C ASP A 3 -4.92 3.64 13.98
N SER A 4 -4.00 4.53 14.36
CA SER A 4 -2.92 5.04 13.49
C SER A 4 -1.95 3.95 13.05
N LEU A 5 -1.95 2.78 13.69
CA LEU A 5 -1.16 1.61 13.32
C LEU A 5 -2.04 0.56 12.63
N LEU A 6 -3.14 0.15 13.26
CA LEU A 6 -3.96 -0.99 12.85
C LEU A 6 -4.74 -0.70 11.56
N VAL A 7 -5.31 0.50 11.42
CA VAL A 7 -6.09 0.85 10.23
C VAL A 7 -5.19 0.92 8.98
N PRO A 8 -4.04 1.63 8.99
CA PRO A 8 -3.10 1.58 7.87
C PRO A 8 -2.58 0.17 7.57
N THR A 9 -2.29 -0.63 8.59
CA THR A 9 -1.86 -2.02 8.42
C THR A 9 -2.89 -2.83 7.65
N ALA A 10 -4.16 -2.79 8.09
CA ALA A 10 -5.22 -3.57 7.48
C ALA A 10 -5.51 -3.09 6.04
N ILE A 11 -5.54 -1.78 5.83
CA ILE A 11 -5.81 -1.19 4.51
C ILE A 11 -4.72 -1.59 3.52
N VAL A 12 -3.45 -1.38 3.87
CA VAL A 12 -2.35 -1.69 2.96
C VAL A 12 -2.24 -3.19 2.73
N ALA A 13 -2.39 -4.02 3.78
CA ALA A 13 -2.40 -5.48 3.60
C ALA A 13 -3.49 -5.93 2.62
N LEU A 14 -4.70 -5.37 2.70
CA LEU A 14 -5.79 -5.72 1.79
C LEU A 14 -5.56 -5.18 0.37
N ALA A 15 -5.03 -3.96 0.24
CA ALA A 15 -4.76 -3.32 -1.05
C ALA A 15 -3.70 -4.09 -1.85
N GLU A 16 -2.72 -4.66 -1.15
CA GLU A 16 -1.55 -5.25 -1.77
C GLU A 16 -1.72 -6.73 -2.13
N ILE A 17 -2.74 -7.40 -1.59
CA ILE A 17 -2.96 -8.81 -1.91
C ILE A 17 -3.47 -8.96 -3.35
N GLY A 18 -2.67 -9.63 -4.17
CA GLY A 18 -2.92 -9.86 -5.59
C GLY A 18 -2.44 -8.73 -6.49
N ASP A 19 -1.62 -7.83 -5.95
CA ASP A 19 -1.11 -6.67 -6.68
C ASP A 19 0.21 -6.94 -7.43
N LYS A 20 0.63 -5.99 -8.26
CA LYS A 20 1.88 -6.02 -9.02
C LYS A 20 3.11 -6.24 -8.12
N THR A 21 3.17 -5.62 -6.95
CA THR A 21 4.27 -5.79 -5.99
C THR A 21 4.34 -7.22 -5.46
N GLN A 22 3.20 -7.87 -5.24
CA GLN A 22 3.13 -9.29 -4.87
C GLN A 22 3.58 -10.21 -6.01
N LEU A 23 3.21 -9.90 -7.26
CA LEU A 23 3.72 -10.61 -8.44
C LEU A 23 5.24 -10.45 -8.59
N LEU A 24 5.75 -9.23 -8.37
CA LEU A 24 7.18 -8.96 -8.34
C LEU A 24 7.88 -9.77 -7.24
N ALA A 25 7.30 -9.85 -6.04
CA ALA A 25 7.81 -10.67 -4.93
C ALA A 25 7.96 -12.15 -5.33
N LEU A 26 6.97 -12.70 -6.03
CA LEU A 26 7.00 -14.08 -6.55
C LEU A 26 8.13 -14.29 -7.55
N ILE A 27 8.24 -13.40 -8.53
CA ILE A 27 9.27 -13.49 -9.58
C ILE A 27 10.66 -13.41 -8.95
N LEU A 28 10.87 -12.50 -8.00
CA LEU A 28 12.13 -12.34 -7.29
C LEU A 28 12.44 -13.58 -6.42
N ALA A 29 11.46 -14.13 -5.72
CA ALA A 29 11.60 -15.35 -4.94
C ALA A 29 11.97 -16.56 -5.82
N ALA A 30 11.29 -16.74 -6.96
CA ALA A 30 11.56 -17.79 -7.93
C ALA A 30 12.96 -17.65 -8.57
N ARG A 31 13.35 -16.41 -8.90
CA ARG A 31 14.62 -16.06 -9.56
C ARG A 31 15.82 -16.23 -8.64
N PHE A 32 15.78 -15.65 -7.45
CA PHE A 32 16.95 -15.58 -6.57
C PHE A 32 16.99 -16.68 -5.52
N ARG A 33 15.84 -17.25 -5.12
CA ARG A 33 15.73 -18.30 -4.09
C ARG A 33 16.42 -17.94 -2.77
N LYS A 34 16.49 -16.64 -2.47
CA LYS A 34 17.12 -16.07 -1.27
C LYS A 34 16.10 -15.17 -0.57
N PRO A 35 15.24 -15.72 0.31
CA PRO A 35 14.12 -14.98 0.86
C PRO A 35 14.55 -13.80 1.73
N TRP A 36 15.57 -13.95 2.59
CA TRP A 36 15.95 -12.90 3.53
C TRP A 36 16.46 -11.61 2.87
N PRO A 37 17.36 -11.66 1.87
CA PRO A 37 17.73 -10.45 1.13
C PRO A 37 16.55 -9.80 0.38
N ILE A 38 15.60 -10.60 -0.12
CA ILE A 38 14.40 -10.07 -0.79
C ILE A 38 13.53 -9.35 0.24
N ILE A 39 13.20 -9.98 1.36
CA ILE A 39 12.40 -9.39 2.44
C ILE A 39 13.06 -8.10 2.94
N ALA A 40 14.37 -8.08 3.17
CA ALA A 40 15.10 -6.88 3.56
C ALA A 40 15.00 -5.76 2.51
N GLY A 41 15.03 -6.12 1.21
CA GLY A 41 14.83 -5.18 0.11
C GLY A 41 13.43 -4.59 0.10
N ILE A 42 12.40 -5.42 0.31
CA ILE A 42 10.99 -4.97 0.44
C ILE A 42 10.88 -3.99 1.61
N VAL A 43 11.34 -4.38 2.81
CA VAL A 43 11.31 -3.52 4.00
C VAL A 43 11.94 -2.16 3.72
N ALA A 44 13.13 -2.14 3.12
CA ALA A 44 13.85 -0.89 2.83
C ALA A 44 13.15 -0.04 1.76
N ALA A 45 12.63 -0.64 0.69
CA ALA A 45 11.88 0.06 -0.35
C ALA A 45 10.61 0.69 0.21
N THR A 46 9.82 -0.12 0.90
CA THR A 46 8.53 0.23 1.49
C THR A 46 8.68 1.29 2.58
N LEU A 47 9.68 1.18 3.45
CA LEU A 47 9.94 2.24 4.44
C LEU A 47 10.29 3.55 3.76
N ALA A 48 11.13 3.53 2.72
CA ALA A 48 11.49 4.74 1.99
C ALA A 48 10.26 5.37 1.30
N ASN A 49 9.45 4.57 0.61
CA ASN A 49 8.24 5.03 -0.07
C ASN A 49 7.17 5.53 0.90
N HIS A 50 6.86 4.77 1.94
CA HIS A 50 5.83 5.18 2.90
C HIS A 50 6.29 6.34 3.78
N ALA A 51 7.57 6.46 4.10
CA ALA A 51 8.08 7.65 4.80
C ALA A 51 7.98 8.88 3.91
N ALA A 52 8.33 8.78 2.63
CA ALA A 52 8.17 9.89 1.68
C ALA A 52 6.70 10.27 1.49
N ALA A 53 5.83 9.29 1.22
CA ALA A 53 4.39 9.48 1.09
C ALA A 53 3.77 10.05 2.37
N GLY A 54 4.18 9.54 3.53
CA GLY A 54 3.72 10.00 4.83
C GLY A 54 4.15 11.44 5.13
N ALA A 55 5.39 11.79 4.82
CA ALA A 55 5.89 13.17 4.95
C ALA A 55 5.11 14.13 4.02
N VAL A 56 4.88 13.72 2.77
CA VAL A 56 4.03 14.48 1.83
C VAL A 56 2.61 14.62 2.37
N GLY A 57 2.03 13.56 2.93
CA GLY A 57 0.69 13.59 3.53
C GLY A 57 0.58 14.52 4.73
N ALA A 58 1.53 14.46 5.66
CA ALA A 58 1.58 15.34 6.83
C ALA A 58 1.78 16.81 6.42
N TRP A 59 2.65 17.07 5.44
CA TRP A 59 2.86 18.40 4.89
C TRP A 59 1.62 18.92 4.16
N PHE A 60 1.02 18.10 3.29
CA PHE A 60 -0.23 18.41 2.57
C PHE A 60 -1.37 18.70 3.55
N GLY A 61 -1.51 17.90 4.60
CA GLY A 61 -2.50 18.06 5.67
C GLY A 61 -2.47 19.43 6.33
N SER A 62 -1.30 20.06 6.42
CA SER A 62 -1.14 21.35 7.11
C SER A 62 -1.76 22.55 6.38
N PHE A 63 -2.09 22.43 5.09
CA PHE A 63 -2.63 23.53 4.28
C PHE A 63 -4.15 23.61 4.28
N PHE A 64 -4.84 22.56 4.69
CA PHE A 64 -6.28 22.43 4.54
C PHE A 64 -6.98 22.36 5.89
N SER A 65 -8.23 22.83 5.91
CA SER A 65 -9.09 22.62 7.08
C SER A 65 -9.47 21.15 7.21
N ASP A 66 -9.86 20.75 8.41
CA ASP A 66 -10.32 19.40 8.72
C ASP A 66 -11.46 18.94 7.79
N ALA A 67 -12.39 19.85 7.47
CA ALA A 67 -13.48 19.57 6.53
C ALA A 67 -13.00 19.26 5.11
N VAL A 68 -12.04 20.04 4.60
CA VAL A 68 -11.50 19.82 3.25
C VAL A 68 -10.70 18.52 3.20
N LEU A 69 -9.93 18.20 4.24
CA LEU A 69 -9.20 16.94 4.32
C LEU A 69 -10.12 15.72 4.31
N HIS A 70 -11.23 15.75 5.06
CA HIS A 70 -12.19 14.65 5.04
C HIS A 70 -12.87 14.47 3.67
N TRP A 71 -13.15 15.55 2.94
CA TRP A 71 -13.66 15.46 1.56
C TRP A 71 -12.64 14.88 0.59
N ILE A 72 -11.38 15.33 0.67
CA ILE A 72 -10.29 14.79 -0.14
C ILE A 72 -10.05 13.31 0.18
N LEU A 73 -10.09 12.94 1.47
CA LEU A 73 -9.98 11.55 1.92
C LEU A 73 -11.11 10.70 1.32
N ALA A 74 -12.35 11.16 1.43
CA ALA A 74 -13.52 10.46 0.90
C ALA A 74 -13.39 10.22 -0.61
N ALA A 75 -13.02 11.26 -1.36
CA ALA A 75 -12.78 11.16 -2.80
C ALA A 75 -11.65 10.18 -3.12
N SER A 76 -10.56 10.23 -2.36
CA SER A 76 -9.39 9.38 -2.57
C SER A 76 -9.69 7.92 -2.28
N PHE A 77 -10.36 7.61 -1.16
CA PHE A 77 -10.78 6.23 -0.86
C PHE A 77 -11.82 5.70 -1.84
N CYS A 78 -12.72 6.55 -2.35
CA CYS A 78 -13.63 6.14 -3.41
C CYS A 78 -12.87 5.81 -4.71
N ALA A 79 -11.93 6.68 -5.11
CA ALA A 79 -11.07 6.45 -6.26
C ALA A 79 -10.22 5.18 -6.10
N THR A 80 -9.60 4.97 -4.94
CA THR A 80 -8.84 3.76 -4.62
C THR A 80 -9.74 2.53 -4.63
N ALA A 81 -10.96 2.58 -4.06
CA ALA A 81 -11.89 1.45 -4.10
C ALA A 81 -12.20 1.01 -5.54
N LEU A 82 -12.46 1.97 -6.43
CA LEU A 82 -12.74 1.70 -7.84
C LEU A 82 -11.51 1.19 -8.58
N TRP A 83 -10.35 1.83 -8.38
CA TRP A 83 -9.08 1.41 -9.00
C TRP A 83 -8.70 0.01 -8.55
N THR A 84 -8.81 -0.29 -7.25
CA THR A 84 -8.54 -1.61 -6.70
C THR A 84 -9.32 -2.70 -7.41
N LEU A 85 -10.51 -2.48 -7.99
CA LEU A 85 -11.24 -3.52 -8.73
C LEU A 85 -10.60 -3.92 -10.06
N VAL A 86 -9.78 -3.03 -10.65
CA VAL A 86 -9.03 -3.27 -11.89
C VAL A 86 -7.81 -4.13 -11.56
N PRO A 87 -7.64 -5.32 -12.18
CA PRO A 87 -6.46 -6.14 -11.94
C PRO A 87 -5.21 -5.46 -12.49
N ASP A 88 -4.21 -5.29 -11.62
CA ASP A 88 -2.89 -4.84 -12.04
C ASP A 88 -2.12 -5.96 -12.75
N LYS A 89 -1.24 -5.55 -13.65
CA LYS A 89 -0.31 -6.44 -14.36
C LYS A 89 1.08 -5.94 -14.07
N LEU A 90 2.03 -6.86 -13.92
CA LEU A 90 3.43 -6.49 -13.85
C LEU A 90 3.93 -6.25 -15.28
N ASP A 91 4.48 -5.06 -15.53
CA ASP A 91 5.12 -4.75 -16.81
C ASP A 91 6.50 -5.41 -16.89
N ASP A 92 6.86 -5.93 -18.07
CA ASP A 92 8.11 -6.67 -18.28
C ASP A 92 9.37 -5.83 -17.95
N ASP A 93 9.27 -4.50 -18.06
CA ASP A 93 10.35 -3.54 -17.77
C ASP A 93 10.64 -3.43 -16.25
N GLU A 94 9.62 -3.55 -15.40
CA GLU A 94 9.78 -3.53 -13.93
C GLU A 94 10.50 -4.80 -13.42
N ALA A 95 10.32 -5.93 -14.10
CA ALA A 95 11.01 -7.18 -13.79
C ALA A 95 12.44 -7.24 -14.36
N SER A 96 12.74 -6.47 -15.42
CA SER A 96 13.99 -6.58 -16.19
C SER A 96 15.08 -5.57 -15.79
N THR A 97 14.70 -4.44 -15.19
CA THR A 97 15.54 -3.26 -14.90
C THR A 97 16.79 -3.51 -14.04
N THR A 98 16.95 -4.71 -13.47
CA THR A 98 17.91 -4.98 -12.38
C THR A 98 18.75 -6.25 -12.58
N ARG A 99 18.90 -6.77 -13.81
CA ARG A 99 19.66 -8.02 -14.07
C ARG A 99 21.10 -8.06 -13.54
N LYS A 100 21.73 -6.90 -13.27
CA LYS A 100 23.12 -6.78 -12.82
C LYS A 100 23.31 -6.75 -11.30
N PHE A 101 22.25 -6.62 -10.51
CA PHE A 101 22.34 -6.45 -9.05
C PHE A 101 22.08 -7.75 -8.27
N GLY A 102 22.53 -7.79 -7.01
CA GLY A 102 22.20 -8.86 -6.07
C GLY A 102 20.71 -8.84 -5.65
N PRO A 103 20.22 -9.88 -4.95
CA PRO A 103 18.79 -10.03 -4.60
C PRO A 103 18.24 -8.86 -3.78
N PHE A 104 19.00 -8.35 -2.81
CA PHE A 104 18.60 -7.20 -2.00
C PHE A 104 18.40 -5.94 -2.86
N LEU A 105 19.44 -5.52 -3.58
CA LEU A 105 19.42 -4.26 -4.33
C LEU A 105 18.44 -4.32 -5.52
N THR A 106 18.33 -5.50 -6.15
CA THR A 106 17.30 -5.75 -7.17
C THR A 106 15.90 -5.53 -6.58
N THR A 107 15.62 -6.15 -5.43
CA THR A 107 14.31 -6.03 -4.78
C THR A 107 14.04 -4.60 -4.34
N LEU A 108 15.01 -3.96 -3.71
CA LEU A 108 14.92 -2.57 -3.26
C LEU A 108 14.51 -1.64 -4.40
N ILE A 109 15.22 -1.68 -5.53
CA ILE A 109 14.95 -0.79 -6.67
C ILE A 109 13.60 -1.14 -7.31
N ALA A 110 13.34 -2.42 -7.56
CA ALA A 110 12.14 -2.83 -8.26
C ALA A 110 10.86 -2.54 -7.45
N PHE A 111 10.85 -2.88 -6.15
CA PHE A 111 9.73 -2.52 -5.27
C PHE A 111 9.58 -1.02 -5.13
N PHE A 112 10.70 -0.29 -4.97
CA PHE A 112 10.63 1.15 -4.82
C PHE A 112 9.95 1.78 -6.03
N LEU A 113 10.39 1.44 -7.24
CA LEU A 113 9.83 1.96 -8.49
C LEU A 113 8.39 1.52 -8.71
N ALA A 114 8.06 0.25 -8.44
CA ALA A 114 6.70 -0.27 -8.59
C ALA A 114 5.70 0.51 -7.73
N GLU A 115 6.08 0.93 -6.52
CA GLU A 115 5.18 1.67 -5.63
C GLU A 115 5.05 3.17 -5.97
N ILE A 116 5.93 3.76 -6.78
CA ILE A 116 5.84 5.18 -7.13
C ILE A 116 4.57 5.43 -7.95
N GLY A 117 3.68 6.28 -7.43
CA GLY A 117 2.43 6.66 -8.06
C GLY A 117 1.32 5.63 -7.92
N ASP A 118 1.51 4.58 -7.12
CA ASP A 118 0.54 3.52 -6.96
C ASP A 118 -0.60 3.86 -5.97
N LYS A 119 -1.71 3.12 -6.06
CA LYS A 119 -2.89 3.25 -5.20
C LYS A 119 -2.54 3.15 -3.71
N THR A 120 -1.58 2.30 -3.35
CA THR A 120 -1.09 2.14 -1.97
C THR A 120 -0.34 3.38 -1.50
N GLN A 121 0.38 4.08 -2.39
CA GLN A 121 1.03 5.35 -2.08
C GLN A 121 0.00 6.46 -1.84
N ILE A 122 -1.03 6.56 -2.70
CA ILE A 122 -2.15 7.51 -2.50
C ILE A 122 -2.83 7.26 -1.15
N ALA A 123 -3.15 6.00 -0.83
CA ALA A 123 -3.73 5.64 0.46
C ALA A 123 -2.82 6.05 1.63
N THR A 124 -1.52 5.85 1.51
CA THR A 124 -0.54 6.24 2.55
C THR A 124 -0.50 7.74 2.78
N VAL A 125 -0.45 8.55 1.71
CA VAL A 125 -0.49 10.03 1.81
C VAL A 125 -1.75 10.47 2.56
N MET A 126 -2.90 9.90 2.20
CA MET A 126 -4.18 10.25 2.80
C MET A 126 -4.28 9.81 4.27
N LEU A 127 -3.83 8.60 4.60
CA LEU A 127 -3.77 8.12 5.98
C LEU A 127 -2.86 8.99 6.84
N ALA A 128 -1.71 9.42 6.32
CA ALA A 128 -0.79 10.31 7.03
C ALA A 128 -1.34 11.73 7.21
N ALA A 129 -2.19 12.21 6.31
CA ALA A 129 -2.90 13.48 6.50
C ALA A 129 -4.01 13.39 7.57
N GLN A 130 -4.57 12.19 7.77
CA GLN A 130 -5.71 11.96 8.66
C GLN A 130 -5.32 11.63 10.10
N TYR A 131 -4.25 10.86 10.28
CA TYR A 131 -3.86 10.32 11.57
C TYR A 131 -2.72 11.15 12.17
N PRO A 132 -2.81 11.53 13.46
CA PRO A 132 -1.84 12.43 14.07
C PRO A 132 -0.45 11.79 14.26
N GLU A 133 -0.40 10.47 14.41
CA GLU A 133 0.82 9.72 14.73
C GLU A 133 1.53 9.23 13.46
N LEU A 134 2.23 10.12 12.76
CA LEU A 134 2.89 9.83 11.46
C LEU A 134 3.74 8.55 11.49
N TRP A 135 4.54 8.36 12.54
CA TRP A 135 5.40 7.19 12.67
C TRP A 135 4.61 5.88 12.77
N LEU A 136 3.46 5.89 13.47
CA LEU A 136 2.60 4.71 13.56
C LEU A 136 1.95 4.41 12.22
N VAL A 137 1.61 5.44 11.42
CA VAL A 137 1.09 5.25 10.07
C VAL A 137 2.14 4.59 9.19
N ILE A 138 3.37 5.11 9.16
CA ILE A 138 4.48 4.55 8.35
C ILE A 138 4.79 3.11 8.77
N ILE A 139 4.84 2.83 10.07
CA ILE A 139 5.04 1.46 10.58
C ILE A 139 3.85 0.58 10.15
N GLY A 140 2.62 1.08 10.28
CA GLY A 140 1.41 0.35 9.95
C GLY A 140 1.34 -0.02 8.48
N THR A 141 1.55 0.93 7.57
CA THR A 141 1.57 0.66 6.12
C THR A 141 2.68 -0.31 5.75
N THR A 142 3.86 -0.16 6.35
CA THR A 142 4.99 -1.10 6.17
C THR A 142 4.62 -2.51 6.64
N LEU A 143 4.00 -2.66 7.80
CA LEU A 143 3.52 -3.96 8.29
C LEU A 143 2.48 -4.56 7.35
N GLY A 144 1.56 -3.74 6.83
CA GLY A 144 0.56 -4.18 5.85
C GLY A 144 1.20 -4.78 4.60
N MET A 145 2.18 -4.07 4.04
CA MET A 145 2.97 -4.53 2.89
C MET A 145 3.69 -5.86 3.19
N LEU A 146 4.30 -6.00 4.36
CA LEU A 146 4.99 -7.23 4.75
C LEU A 146 4.02 -8.40 4.96
N ILE A 147 2.85 -8.16 5.53
CA ILE A 147 1.81 -9.18 5.70
C ILE A 147 1.39 -9.74 4.33
N ALA A 148 1.28 -8.90 3.30
CA ALA A 148 0.93 -9.34 1.96
C ALA A 148 2.08 -10.07 1.26
N ASN A 149 3.31 -9.54 1.34
CA ASN A 149 4.42 -9.98 0.49
C ASN A 149 5.35 -11.03 1.13
N VAL A 150 5.57 -11.02 2.45
CA VAL A 150 6.50 -11.96 3.11
C VAL A 150 6.03 -13.41 2.98
N PRO A 151 4.75 -13.77 3.21
CA PRO A 151 4.29 -15.16 3.05
C PRO A 151 4.55 -15.68 1.64
N VAL A 152 4.45 -14.80 0.65
CA VAL A 152 4.62 -15.09 -0.77
C VAL A 152 6.10 -15.34 -1.08
N VAL A 153 6.99 -14.49 -0.58
CA VAL A 153 8.45 -14.67 -0.72
C VAL A 153 8.91 -15.96 -0.04
N LEU A 154 8.37 -16.30 1.13
CA LEU A 154 8.71 -17.52 1.87
C LEU A 154 8.13 -18.79 1.23
N ALA A 155 6.91 -18.72 0.68
CA ALA A 155 6.29 -19.83 -0.01
C ALA A 155 6.94 -20.15 -1.37
N GLY A 156 7.66 -19.18 -1.96
CA GLY A 156 8.33 -19.34 -3.24
C GLY A 156 7.36 -19.73 -4.35
N ASN A 157 7.65 -20.81 -5.09
CA ASN A 157 6.87 -21.25 -6.24
C ASN A 157 5.50 -21.89 -5.90
N PHE A 158 5.14 -22.12 -4.62
CA PHE A 158 4.08 -23.09 -4.31
C PHE A 158 2.70 -22.52 -3.94
N ALA A 159 2.51 -21.20 -3.82
CA ALA A 159 1.29 -20.67 -3.17
C ALA A 159 0.47 -19.65 -3.97
N ALA A 160 0.97 -19.08 -5.06
CA ALA A 160 0.28 -17.98 -5.76
C ALA A 160 -1.01 -18.42 -6.46
N GLU A 161 -1.00 -19.59 -7.09
CA GLU A 161 -2.09 -20.05 -7.98
C GLU A 161 -3.38 -20.43 -7.23
N LYS A 162 -3.34 -20.54 -5.91
CA LYS A 162 -4.49 -20.96 -5.08
C LYS A 162 -5.21 -19.81 -4.38
N LEU A 163 -4.70 -18.58 -4.46
CA LEU A 163 -5.34 -17.44 -3.80
C LEU A 163 -6.53 -16.94 -4.64
N PRO A 164 -7.73 -16.77 -4.05
CA PRO A 164 -8.90 -16.26 -4.75
C PRO A 164 -8.76 -14.73 -4.96
N LEU A 165 -7.85 -14.31 -5.85
CA LEU A 165 -7.48 -12.89 -6.04
C LEU A 165 -8.69 -11.99 -6.30
N THR A 166 -9.68 -12.45 -7.06
CA THR A 166 -10.91 -11.69 -7.31
C THR A 166 -11.73 -11.43 -6.04
N LEU A 167 -11.82 -12.41 -5.11
CA LEU A 167 -12.53 -12.22 -3.84
C LEU A 167 -11.77 -11.21 -2.96
N ILE A 168 -10.45 -11.36 -2.84
CA ILE A 168 -9.62 -10.51 -2.00
C ILE A 168 -9.69 -9.05 -2.49
N ARG A 169 -9.58 -8.85 -3.80
CA ARG A 169 -9.72 -7.54 -4.44
C ARG A 169 -11.08 -6.90 -4.19
N ARG A 170 -12.17 -7.68 -4.25
CA ARG A 170 -13.51 -7.20 -3.89
C ARG A 170 -13.62 -6.82 -2.41
N LEU A 171 -13.01 -7.58 -1.51
CA LEU A 171 -12.98 -7.27 -0.08
C LEU A 171 -12.18 -5.98 0.20
N ALA A 172 -11.02 -5.81 -0.44
CA ALA A 172 -10.21 -4.60 -0.35
C ALA A 172 -10.98 -3.37 -0.89
N ALA A 173 -11.57 -3.47 -2.07
CA ALA A 173 -12.42 -2.41 -2.62
C ALA A 173 -13.60 -2.07 -1.71
N THR A 174 -14.23 -3.08 -1.09
CA THR A 174 -15.31 -2.88 -0.11
C THR A 174 -14.81 -2.15 1.13
N ALA A 175 -13.63 -2.50 1.65
CA ALA A 175 -13.02 -1.83 2.79
C ALA A 175 -12.73 -0.35 2.48
N PHE A 176 -12.13 -0.04 1.33
CA PHE A 176 -11.93 1.33 0.87
C PHE A 176 -13.25 2.09 0.70
N PHE A 177 -14.28 1.44 0.17
CA PHE A 177 -15.60 2.05 0.03
C PHE A 177 -16.25 2.37 1.39
N VAL A 178 -16.15 1.47 2.37
CA VAL A 178 -16.62 1.72 3.74
C VAL A 178 -15.87 2.91 4.36
N LEU A 179 -14.56 2.98 4.17
CA LEU A 179 -13.75 4.11 4.64
C LEU A 179 -14.13 5.43 3.94
N ALA A 180 -14.48 5.39 2.65
CA ALA A 180 -15.00 6.54 1.94
C ALA A 180 -16.32 7.04 2.57
N ILE A 181 -17.25 6.14 2.91
CA ILE A 181 -18.50 6.50 3.59
C ILE A 181 -18.22 7.13 4.97
N VAL A 182 -17.32 6.54 5.76
CA VAL A 182 -16.92 7.08 7.06
C VAL A 182 -16.28 8.47 6.90
N ALA A 183 -15.46 8.66 5.87
CA ALA A 183 -14.85 9.95 5.56
C ALA A 183 -15.89 10.99 5.16
N VAL A 184 -16.90 10.64 4.34
CA VAL A 184 -18.02 11.54 4.00
C VAL A 184 -18.78 11.95 5.26
N TYR A 185 -19.07 11.01 6.16
CA TYR A 185 -19.76 11.33 7.41
C TYR A 185 -18.97 12.36 8.25
N LYS A 186 -17.66 12.14 8.41
CA LYS A 186 -16.79 13.10 9.09
C LYS A 186 -16.67 14.44 8.36
N ALA A 187 -16.68 14.42 7.03
CA ALA A 187 -16.66 15.63 6.20
C ALA A 187 -17.93 16.47 6.41
N MET A 188 -19.10 15.83 6.45
CA MET A 188 -20.38 16.50 6.71
C MET A 188 -20.41 17.10 8.12
N GLN A 189 -19.94 16.37 9.12
CA GLN A 189 -19.86 16.85 10.51
C GLN A 189 -18.92 18.06 10.64
N SER A 190 -17.71 17.97 10.10
CA SER A 190 -16.73 19.06 10.12
C SER A 190 -17.13 20.27 9.26
N SER A 191 -17.98 20.06 8.25
CA SER A 191 -18.58 21.13 7.44
C SER A 191 -19.81 21.77 8.10
N GLY A 192 -20.30 21.25 9.23
CA GLY A 192 -21.47 21.74 9.95
C GLY A 192 -22.81 21.45 9.26
N TRP A 193 -22.86 20.43 8.38
CA TRP A 193 -24.10 20.02 7.71
C TRP A 193 -24.99 19.15 8.60
N ILE A 194 -24.37 18.41 9.53
CA ILE A 194 -24.97 17.56 10.55
C ILE A 194 -24.20 17.71 11.86
#